data_AF-A0A4P8L350-F1
#
_entry.id   AF-A0A4P8L350-F1
#
_cell.length_a   1.000
_cell.length_b   1.000
_cell.length_c   1.000
_cell.angle_alpha   90.00
_cell.angle_beta   90.00
_cell.angle_gamma   90.00
#
_symmetry.space_group_name_H-M   'P 1'
#
loop_
_entity.id
_entity.type
_entity.pdbx_description
1 polymer ?
#
loop_
_entity_poly.entity_id
_entity_poly.type
_entity_poly.pdbx_seq_one_letter_code
_entity_poly.pdbx_strand_id
1 'polypeptide(L)'
;MAEGGVTCLKSLCVVLVLLVQLPLSSPAASRQSPLLASNTAGFEPPPAMTPLFEGIGRPSPALSLSFEEQHTLQRLRDGHAVVIQRETVHSAVALAALSLLGFAVLMVFLLRWRIRERTRELQRTLAELHLKNRALEAEMGERLQVEKDKERLIHELREALENVRRLRGLLPICAYCKKIRDDKGYWNQLEAYLSEHSEVSFTHGICPDCAKRIQEELRLFKEGESVADKATTA
;
A
#
# COMPACT_ATOMS: atom_id res chain seq x y z
N MET A 1 14.93 -21.46 6.94
CA MET A 1 16.06 -20.58 7.29
C MET A 1 15.46 -19.23 7.62
N ALA A 2 15.61 -18.82 8.88
CA ALA A 2 14.84 -17.77 9.52
C ALA A 2 15.75 -16.59 9.85
N GLU A 3 15.60 -15.46 9.14
CA GLU A 3 16.17 -14.18 9.55
C GLU A 3 15.18 -13.07 9.22
N GLY A 4 14.70 -12.34 10.24
CA GLY A 4 13.73 -11.25 10.07
C GLY A 4 13.05 -10.75 11.35
N GLY A 5 13.36 -11.31 12.52
CA GLY A 5 12.62 -11.04 13.77
C GLY A 5 13.30 -10.16 14.82
N VAL A 6 14.45 -9.52 14.55
CA VAL A 6 15.28 -8.90 15.61
C VAL A 6 15.36 -7.35 15.55
N THR A 7 14.74 -6.70 14.57
CA THR A 7 14.84 -5.24 14.41
C THR A 7 13.84 -4.44 15.26
N CYS A 8 12.78 -5.05 15.80
CA CYS A 8 11.76 -4.32 16.56
C CYS A 8 12.09 -4.15 18.06
N LEU A 9 12.90 -5.03 18.64
CA LEU A 9 13.22 -4.98 20.09
C LEU A 9 14.28 -3.94 20.45
N LYS A 10 15.13 -3.51 19.49
CA LYS A 10 16.16 -2.49 19.71
C LYS A 10 15.60 -1.07 19.80
N SER A 11 14.46 -0.79 19.18
CA SER A 11 13.83 0.54 19.21
C SER A 11 13.13 0.84 20.54
N LEU A 12 12.58 -0.18 21.21
CA LEU A 12 11.89 -0.02 22.48
C LEU A 12 12.84 0.29 23.66
N CYS A 13 14.08 -0.21 23.63
CA CYS A 13 15.09 0.10 24.67
C CYS A 13 15.59 1.55 24.63
N VAL A 14 15.70 2.16 23.44
CA VAL A 14 16.20 3.53 23.30
C VAL A 14 15.24 4.55 23.91
N VAL A 15 13.93 4.32 23.79
CA VAL A 15 12.89 5.21 24.36
C VAL A 15 12.83 5.12 25.89
N LEU A 16 13.14 3.96 26.48
CA LEU A 16 13.11 3.77 27.93
C LEU A 16 14.32 4.43 28.63
N VAL A 17 15.48 4.48 27.96
CA VAL A 17 16.72 5.07 28.51
C VAL A 17 16.69 6.60 28.50
N LEU A 18 15.99 7.22 27.54
CA LEU A 18 15.88 8.68 27.42
C LEU A 18 15.00 9.35 28.48
N LEU A 19 14.14 8.59 29.19
CA LEU A 19 13.25 9.15 30.22
C LEU A 19 13.85 9.19 31.64
N VAL A 20 15.04 8.61 31.87
CA VAL A 20 15.58 8.40 33.23
C VAL A 20 16.82 9.26 33.56
N GLN A 21 17.35 10.08 32.63
CA GLN A 21 18.55 10.89 32.90
C GLN A 21 18.44 12.36 32.51
N LEU A 22 17.67 13.15 33.27
CA LEU A 22 17.84 14.61 33.33
C LEU A 22 17.76 15.08 34.79
N PRO A 23 18.90 15.36 35.45
CA PRO A 23 18.93 16.01 36.74
C PRO A 23 19.16 17.51 36.54
N LEU A 24 18.22 18.38 36.91
CA LEU A 24 18.53 19.80 37.14
C LEU A 24 17.83 20.32 38.41
N SER A 25 18.60 20.27 39.50
CA SER A 25 18.90 21.38 40.42
C SER A 25 17.86 22.48 40.64
N SER A 26 17.43 22.59 41.91
CA SER A 26 17.02 23.84 42.57
C SER A 26 18.24 24.81 42.69
N PRO A 27 18.06 26.14 42.80
CA PRO A 27 17.96 26.74 44.14
C PRO A 27 17.11 28.05 44.28
N ALA A 28 16.69 28.27 45.53
CA ALA A 28 16.39 29.50 46.29
C ALA A 28 16.39 30.92 45.65
N ALA A 29 15.39 31.74 46.05
CA ALA A 29 15.47 33.20 46.39
C ALA A 29 14.04 33.74 46.68
N SER A 30 13.65 34.10 47.91
CA SER A 30 13.72 35.43 48.56
C SER A 30 13.13 36.62 47.78
N ARG A 31 11.99 37.17 48.25
CA ARG A 31 11.78 38.60 48.64
C ARG A 31 10.30 39.01 48.77
N GLN A 32 10.03 39.61 49.93
CA GLN A 32 9.15 40.72 50.30
C GLN A 32 8.07 41.27 49.32
N SER A 33 6.90 41.51 49.95
CA SER A 33 5.78 42.47 49.76
C SER A 33 6.13 43.83 49.08
N PRO A 34 5.18 44.75 48.73
CA PRO A 34 3.81 44.92 49.25
C PRO A 34 2.73 45.55 48.30
N LEU A 35 1.55 45.83 48.89
CA LEU A 35 0.52 46.86 48.57
C LEU A 35 -0.60 46.59 47.53
N LEU A 36 -1.85 46.58 48.03
CA LEU A 36 -3.00 47.49 47.73
C LEU A 36 -3.89 46.96 46.59
N ALA A 37 -5.23 47.05 46.56
CA ALA A 37 -6.29 47.47 47.46
C ALA A 37 -7.63 47.09 46.80
N SER A 38 -8.69 46.86 47.56
CA SER A 38 -10.08 47.31 47.33
C SER A 38 -10.98 46.65 48.40
N ASN A 39 -11.58 47.37 49.35
CA ASN A 39 -12.82 48.19 49.27
C ASN A 39 -14.02 47.36 48.74
N THR A 40 -15.20 47.28 49.37
CA THR A 40 -15.99 48.27 50.14
C THR A 40 -17.13 47.62 50.96
N ALA A 41 -17.77 48.46 51.78
CA ALA A 41 -19.12 48.41 52.39
C ALA A 41 -19.13 47.93 53.86
N GLY A 42 -19.50 48.72 54.87
CA GLY A 42 -20.24 49.98 54.92
C GLY A 42 -21.45 49.80 55.83
N PHE A 43 -21.45 50.40 57.02
CA PHE A 43 -22.68 50.71 57.77
C PHE A 43 -22.42 51.72 58.90
N GLU A 44 -23.21 52.79 58.92
CA GLU A 44 -23.20 53.93 59.86
C GLU A 44 -23.91 53.64 61.20
N PRO A 45 -23.74 54.50 62.24
CA PRO A 45 -24.21 54.28 63.61
C PRO A 45 -25.51 55.03 63.97
N PRO A 46 -26.23 54.63 65.05
CA PRO A 46 -27.25 55.46 65.71
C PRO A 46 -26.88 55.85 67.17
N PRO A 47 -27.62 56.80 67.79
CA PRO A 47 -27.11 57.66 68.86
C PRO A 47 -27.33 57.14 70.29
N ALA A 48 -26.65 57.84 71.21
CA ALA A 48 -26.60 57.66 72.64
C ALA A 48 -27.99 57.60 73.34
N MET A 49 -28.12 56.66 74.27
CA MET A 49 -28.94 56.79 75.47
C MET A 49 -28.23 56.14 76.66
N THR A 50 -28.24 56.84 77.78
CA THR A 50 -27.81 56.40 79.12
C THR A 50 -28.70 55.26 79.64
N PRO A 51 -28.16 54.44 80.57
CA PRO A 51 -28.80 54.44 81.88
C PRO A 51 -27.79 54.40 83.05
N LEU A 52 -28.19 55.05 84.15
CA LEU A 52 -27.79 54.72 85.51
C LEU A 52 -28.01 53.21 85.75
N PHE A 53 -27.06 52.52 86.40
CA PHE A 53 -27.37 51.61 87.52
C PHE A 53 -26.10 51.19 88.27
N GLU A 54 -26.12 51.43 89.58
CA GLU A 54 -25.25 50.85 90.61
C GLU A 54 -25.04 49.33 90.46
N GLY A 55 -23.87 48.84 90.89
CA GLY A 55 -23.69 47.41 91.14
C GLY A 55 -22.24 46.96 91.30
N ILE A 56 -21.65 47.23 92.47
CA ILE A 56 -20.35 46.71 92.89
C ILE A 56 -20.48 45.19 93.09
N GLY A 57 -19.81 44.41 92.24
CA GLY A 57 -19.64 42.96 92.39
C GLY A 57 -18.17 42.57 92.22
N ARG A 58 -17.49 42.27 93.33
CA ARG A 58 -16.11 41.75 93.35
C ARG A 58 -16.04 40.39 92.63
N PRO A 59 -15.05 40.12 91.77
CA PRO A 59 -14.74 38.75 91.39
C PRO A 59 -13.90 38.05 92.46
N SER A 60 -14.28 36.80 92.76
CA SER A 60 -13.57 35.84 93.61
C SER A 60 -12.26 35.35 92.97
N PRO A 61 -11.29 34.83 93.75
CA PRO A 61 -9.97 34.48 93.25
C PRO A 61 -10.00 33.08 92.61
N ALA A 62 -10.20 33.02 91.30
CA ALA A 62 -9.74 31.87 90.52
C ALA A 62 -8.22 31.98 90.39
N LEU A 63 -7.49 30.91 90.73
CA LEU A 63 -6.04 30.82 90.59
C LEU A 63 -5.60 31.34 89.21
N SER A 64 -5.04 32.55 89.18
CA SER A 64 -4.41 33.10 87.99
C SER A 64 -3.05 32.43 87.84
N LEU A 65 -2.98 31.36 87.04
CA LEU A 65 -1.72 30.91 86.45
C LEU A 65 -1.02 32.14 85.85
N SER A 66 0.29 32.22 86.07
CA SER A 66 1.09 33.37 85.64
C SER A 66 0.92 33.62 84.13
N PHE A 67 0.99 34.87 83.69
CA PHE A 67 0.88 35.24 82.26
C PHE A 67 1.82 34.41 81.36
N GLU A 68 2.96 33.99 81.91
CA GLU A 68 3.94 33.09 81.29
C GLU A 68 3.41 31.67 81.06
N GLU A 69 2.68 31.09 82.02
CA GLU A 69 2.06 29.76 81.92
C GLU A 69 0.88 29.75 80.92
N GLN A 70 0.09 30.82 80.87
CA GLN A 70 -1.01 30.92 79.90
C GLN A 70 -0.49 31.01 78.46
N HIS A 71 0.57 31.79 78.24
CA HIS A 71 1.17 31.94 76.91
C HIS A 71 1.92 30.68 76.43
N THR A 72 2.56 29.93 77.34
CA THR A 72 3.18 28.64 76.99
C THR A 72 2.15 27.58 76.63
N LEU A 73 1.02 27.48 77.36
CA LEU A 73 -0.07 26.56 77.00
C LEU A 73 -0.75 26.93 75.68
N GLN A 74 -0.92 28.23 75.40
CA GLN A 74 -1.45 28.70 74.10
C GLN A 74 -0.53 28.26 72.95
N ARG A 75 0.80 28.46 73.07
CA ARG A 75 1.77 28.00 72.06
C ARG A 75 1.79 26.48 71.87
N LEU A 76 1.65 25.72 72.95
CA LEU A 76 1.58 24.25 72.87
C LEU A 76 0.30 23.79 72.16
N ARG A 77 -0.84 24.44 72.41
CA ARG A 77 -2.11 24.18 71.73
C ARG A 77 -2.06 24.51 70.24
N ASP A 78 -1.56 25.69 69.89
CA ASP A 78 -1.41 26.12 68.50
C ASP A 78 -0.42 25.22 67.75
N GLY A 79 0.66 24.80 68.41
CA GLY A 79 1.62 23.82 67.88
C GLY A 79 0.99 22.46 67.60
N HIS A 80 0.20 21.92 68.54
CA HIS A 80 -0.51 20.66 68.37
C HIS A 80 -1.54 20.72 67.23
N ALA A 81 -2.29 21.82 67.10
CA ALA A 81 -3.25 22.02 66.02
C ALA A 81 -2.57 22.02 64.63
N VAL A 82 -1.43 22.69 64.50
CA VAL A 82 -0.65 22.73 63.24
C VAL A 82 -0.06 21.37 62.87
N VAL A 83 0.42 20.58 63.84
CA VAL A 83 0.98 19.24 63.60
C VAL A 83 -0.11 18.25 63.13
N ILE A 84 -1.26 18.21 63.80
CA ILE A 84 -2.40 17.36 63.40
C ILE A 84 -2.92 17.78 62.01
N GLN A 85 -2.98 19.08 61.74
CA GLN A 85 -3.39 19.58 60.44
C GLN A 85 -2.40 19.12 59.34
N ARG A 86 -1.08 19.16 59.58
CA ARG A 86 -0.06 18.73 58.60
C ARG A 86 -0.11 17.22 58.29
N GLU A 87 -0.32 16.37 59.28
CA GLU A 87 -0.41 14.91 59.08
C GLU A 87 -1.68 14.49 58.32
N THR A 88 -2.79 15.18 58.57
CA THR A 88 -4.07 14.93 57.87
C THR A 88 -4.05 15.39 56.41
N VAL A 89 -3.40 16.51 56.06
CA VAL A 89 -3.23 16.88 54.63
C VAL A 89 -2.28 15.93 53.89
N HIS A 90 -1.17 15.48 54.51
CA HIS A 90 -0.24 14.57 53.83
C HIS A 90 -0.90 13.22 53.48
N SER A 91 -1.65 12.64 54.43
CA SER A 91 -2.39 11.40 54.19
C SER A 91 -3.51 11.56 53.14
N ALA A 92 -4.23 12.68 53.15
CA ALA A 92 -5.23 12.99 52.13
C ALA A 92 -4.63 13.13 50.72
N VAL A 93 -3.51 13.84 50.58
CA VAL A 93 -2.80 14.00 49.30
C VAL A 93 -2.28 12.66 48.78
N ALA A 94 -1.77 11.79 49.66
CA ALA A 94 -1.30 10.47 49.28
C ALA A 94 -2.44 9.57 48.75
N LEU A 95 -3.61 9.57 49.39
CA LEU A 95 -4.78 8.82 48.92
C LEU A 95 -5.30 9.36 47.58
N ALA A 96 -5.34 10.69 47.42
CA ALA A 96 -5.70 11.31 46.15
C ALA A 96 -4.74 10.90 45.03
N ALA A 97 -3.41 10.93 45.28
CA ALA A 97 -2.41 10.50 44.31
C ALA A 97 -2.56 9.01 43.94
N LEU A 98 -2.80 8.13 44.90
CA LEU A 98 -3.02 6.69 44.65
C LEU A 98 -4.30 6.43 43.85
N SER A 99 -5.36 7.18 44.11
CA SER A 99 -6.61 7.09 43.34
C SER A 99 -6.42 7.52 41.88
N LEU A 100 -5.69 8.62 41.64
CA LEU A 100 -5.36 9.10 40.30
C LEU A 100 -4.45 8.13 39.54
N LEU A 101 -3.43 7.59 40.21
CA LEU A 101 -2.56 6.56 39.64
C LEU A 101 -3.34 5.28 39.31
N GLY A 102 -4.19 4.83 40.22
CA GLY A 102 -5.05 3.67 40.01
C GLY A 102 -6.00 3.86 38.82
N PHE A 103 -6.63 5.03 38.73
CA PHE A 103 -7.51 5.38 37.61
C PHE A 103 -6.74 5.46 36.28
N ALA A 104 -5.54 6.06 36.27
CA ALA A 104 -4.69 6.12 35.09
C ALA A 104 -4.26 4.72 34.62
N VAL A 105 -3.88 3.84 35.54
CA VAL A 105 -3.52 2.45 35.24
C VAL A 105 -4.73 1.67 34.71
N LEU A 106 -5.88 1.81 35.34
CA LEU A 106 -7.13 1.20 34.90
C LEU A 106 -7.51 1.69 33.50
N MET A 107 -7.42 2.99 33.23
CA MET A 107 -7.67 3.57 31.92
C MET A 107 -6.72 3.00 30.87
N VAL A 108 -5.40 2.99 31.13
CA VAL A 108 -4.42 2.40 30.19
C VAL A 108 -4.71 0.91 29.95
N PHE A 109 -5.10 0.16 30.98
CA PHE A 109 -5.48 -1.24 30.84
C PHE A 109 -6.73 -1.41 29.96
N LEU A 110 -7.78 -0.61 30.17
CA LEU A 110 -9.00 -0.63 29.37
C LEU A 110 -8.77 -0.17 27.93
N LEU A 111 -7.98 0.89 27.71
CA LEU A 111 -7.56 1.32 26.39
C LEU A 111 -6.76 0.21 25.68
N ARG A 112 -5.78 -0.39 26.36
CA ARG A 112 -5.00 -1.51 25.79
C ARG A 112 -5.88 -2.73 25.51
N TRP A 113 -6.82 -3.06 26.38
CA TRP A 113 -7.78 -4.14 26.16
C TRP A 113 -8.63 -3.85 24.92
N ARG A 114 -9.17 -2.63 24.81
CA ARG A 114 -10.02 -2.22 23.69
C ARG A 114 -9.26 -2.13 22.36
N ILE A 115 -8.02 -1.68 22.38
CA ILE A 115 -7.13 -1.68 21.22
C ILE A 115 -6.83 -3.13 20.80
N ARG A 116 -6.48 -4.00 21.75
CA ARG A 116 -6.18 -5.42 21.49
C ARG A 116 -7.36 -6.16 20.85
N GLU A 117 -8.59 -5.82 21.24
CA GLU A 117 -9.80 -6.41 20.66
C GLU A 117 -9.94 -6.07 19.17
N ARG A 118 -9.74 -4.80 18.80
CA ARG A 118 -9.75 -4.38 17.39
C ARG A 118 -8.56 -4.90 16.59
N THR A 119 -7.38 -5.04 17.20
CA THR A 119 -6.21 -5.61 16.52
C THR A 119 -6.45 -7.06 16.10
N ARG A 120 -7.20 -7.85 16.87
CA ARG A 120 -7.53 -9.25 16.53
C ARG A 120 -8.40 -9.37 15.30
N GLU A 121 -9.37 -8.46 15.14
CA GLU A 121 -10.27 -8.42 13.98
C GLU A 121 -9.48 -8.11 12.70
N LEU A 122 -8.61 -7.10 12.74
CA LEU A 122 -7.76 -6.73 11.62
C LEU A 122 -6.75 -7.84 11.25
N GLN A 123 -6.22 -8.57 12.24
CA GLN A 123 -5.32 -9.70 11.97
C GLN A 123 -6.02 -10.87 11.27
N ARG A 124 -7.31 -11.11 11.55
CA ARG A 124 -8.10 -12.15 10.88
C ARG A 124 -8.37 -11.79 9.43
N THR A 125 -8.81 -10.56 9.18
CA THR A 125 -9.09 -10.10 7.81
C THR A 125 -7.81 -10.08 6.96
N LEU A 126 -6.68 -9.68 7.54
CA LEU A 126 -5.39 -9.72 6.86
C LEU A 126 -4.98 -11.15 6.50
N ALA A 127 -5.13 -12.11 7.41
CA ALA A 127 -4.84 -13.51 7.14
C ALA A 127 -5.73 -14.08 6.03
N GLU A 128 -7.02 -13.74 6.03
CA GLU A 128 -7.97 -14.13 4.98
C GLU A 128 -7.59 -13.52 3.62
N LEU A 129 -7.27 -12.23 3.58
CA LEU A 129 -6.83 -11.55 2.36
C LEU A 129 -5.52 -12.16 1.83
N HIS A 130 -4.56 -12.44 2.69
CA HIS A 130 -3.31 -13.11 2.27
C HIS A 130 -3.57 -14.50 1.70
N LEU A 131 -4.52 -15.26 2.26
CA LEU A 131 -4.89 -16.57 1.73
C LEU A 131 -5.58 -16.44 0.36
N LYS A 132 -6.51 -15.49 0.21
CA LYS A 132 -7.17 -15.19 -1.07
C LYS A 132 -6.16 -14.75 -2.13
N ASN A 133 -5.23 -13.86 -1.79
CA ASN A 133 -4.20 -13.40 -2.71
C ASN A 133 -3.31 -14.57 -3.17
N ARG A 134 -2.85 -15.44 -2.26
CA ARG A 134 -2.05 -16.62 -2.63
C ARG A 134 -2.82 -17.58 -3.53
N ALA A 135 -4.11 -17.80 -3.28
CA ALA A 135 -4.94 -18.65 -4.12
C ALA A 135 -5.09 -18.07 -5.53
N LEU A 136 -5.34 -16.75 -5.63
CA LEU A 136 -5.41 -16.04 -6.91
C LEU A 136 -4.06 -16.06 -7.65
N GLU A 137 -2.94 -15.88 -6.94
CA GLU A 137 -1.60 -15.96 -7.53
C GLU A 137 -1.33 -17.35 -8.12
N ALA A 138 -1.75 -18.42 -7.44
CA ALA A 138 -1.65 -19.78 -7.95
C ALA A 138 -2.53 -20.00 -9.20
N GLU A 139 -3.78 -19.53 -9.18
CA GLU A 139 -4.69 -19.60 -10.33
C GLU A 139 -4.14 -18.84 -11.55
N MET A 140 -3.60 -17.63 -11.33
CA MET A 140 -2.96 -16.84 -12.37
C MET A 140 -1.73 -17.53 -12.96
N GLY A 141 -0.94 -18.19 -12.11
CA GLY A 141 0.22 -18.98 -12.53
C GLY A 141 -0.16 -20.14 -13.46
N GLU A 142 -1.23 -20.86 -13.13
CA GLU A 142 -1.75 -21.95 -13.98
C GLU A 142 -2.24 -21.43 -15.33
N ARG A 143 -3.05 -20.37 -15.34
CA ARG A 143 -3.54 -19.74 -16.58
C ARG A 143 -2.38 -19.28 -17.47
N LEU A 144 -1.33 -18.70 -16.89
CA LEU A 144 -0.16 -18.25 -17.63
C LEU A 144 0.61 -19.42 -18.26
N GLN A 145 0.72 -20.57 -17.58
CA GLN A 145 1.36 -21.75 -18.17
C GLN A 145 0.55 -22.26 -19.36
N VAL A 146 -0.77 -22.33 -19.24
CA VAL A 146 -1.65 -22.73 -20.33
C VAL A 146 -1.53 -21.79 -21.53
N GLU A 147 -1.49 -20.47 -21.32
CA GLU A 147 -1.30 -19.52 -22.43
C GLU A 147 0.08 -19.65 -23.09
N LYS A 148 1.15 -19.86 -22.31
CA LYS A 148 2.48 -20.13 -22.87
C LYS A 148 2.54 -21.43 -23.68
N ASP A 149 1.90 -22.48 -23.19
CA ASP A 149 1.82 -23.75 -23.90
C ASP A 149 1.03 -23.62 -25.21
N LYS A 150 -0.07 -22.85 -25.20
CA LYS A 150 -0.81 -22.51 -26.43
C LYS A 150 0.04 -21.73 -27.42
N GLU A 151 0.76 -20.71 -26.96
CA GLU A 151 1.65 -19.92 -27.83
C GLU A 151 2.74 -20.79 -28.46
N ARG A 152 3.36 -21.68 -27.67
CA ARG A 152 4.33 -22.66 -28.17
C ARG A 152 3.73 -23.56 -29.23
N LEU A 153 2.57 -24.15 -28.96
CA LEU A 153 1.86 -25.02 -29.91
C LEU A 153 1.46 -24.29 -31.19
N ILE A 154 1.01 -23.03 -31.09
CA ILE A 154 0.69 -22.20 -32.26
C ILE A 154 1.94 -21.95 -33.10
N HIS A 155 3.09 -21.69 -32.45
CA HIS A 155 4.35 -21.50 -33.16
C HIS A 155 4.81 -22.78 -33.87
N GLU A 156 4.82 -23.91 -33.16
CA GLU A 156 5.15 -25.22 -33.71
C GLU A 156 4.23 -25.59 -34.89
N LEU A 157 2.93 -25.34 -34.75
CA LEU A 157 1.94 -25.60 -35.81
C LEU A 157 2.20 -24.71 -37.04
N ARG A 158 2.51 -23.42 -36.84
CA ARG A 158 2.84 -22.50 -37.94
C ARG A 158 4.11 -22.96 -38.67
N GLU A 159 5.15 -23.33 -37.93
CA GLU A 159 6.40 -23.82 -38.52
C GLU A 159 6.17 -25.11 -39.31
N ALA A 160 5.42 -26.05 -38.74
CA ALA A 160 5.04 -27.29 -39.43
C ALA A 160 4.23 -27.00 -40.71
N LEU A 161 3.29 -26.06 -40.67
CA LEU A 161 2.53 -25.64 -41.85
C LEU A 161 3.41 -24.98 -42.91
N GLU A 162 4.37 -24.15 -42.52
CA GLU A 162 5.33 -23.55 -43.45
C GLU A 162 6.25 -24.59 -44.09
N ASN A 163 6.72 -25.58 -43.31
CA ASN A 163 7.49 -26.70 -43.82
C ASN A 163 6.68 -27.51 -44.85
N VAL A 164 5.41 -27.82 -44.54
CA VAL A 164 4.50 -28.50 -45.47
C VAL A 164 4.26 -27.66 -46.72
N ARG A 165 4.06 -26.35 -46.61
CA ARG A 165 3.92 -25.45 -47.79
C ARG A 165 5.16 -25.44 -48.67
N ARG A 166 6.36 -25.39 -48.07
CA ARG A 166 7.63 -25.47 -48.81
C ARG A 166 7.76 -26.79 -49.57
N LEU A 167 7.39 -27.90 -48.94
CA LEU A 167 7.45 -29.24 -49.56
C LEU A 167 6.37 -29.43 -50.64
N ARG A 168 5.17 -28.87 -50.44
CA ARG A 168 4.07 -28.91 -51.43
C ARG A 168 4.31 -28.03 -52.66
N GLY A 169 5.28 -27.11 -52.62
CA GLY A 169 5.66 -26.28 -53.77
C GLY A 169 6.46 -27.02 -54.85
N LEU A 170 6.86 -28.26 -54.62
CA LEU A 170 7.63 -29.06 -55.57
C LEU A 170 6.71 -29.88 -56.46
N LEU A 171 6.33 -29.32 -57.61
CA LEU A 171 5.55 -30.03 -58.62
C LEU A 171 6.48 -30.88 -59.52
N PRO A 172 6.32 -32.21 -59.56
CA PRO A 172 7.08 -33.06 -60.47
C PRO A 172 6.72 -32.74 -61.93
N ILE A 173 7.69 -32.16 -62.65
CA ILE A 173 7.57 -31.82 -64.06
C ILE A 173 8.34 -32.82 -64.93
N CYS A 174 7.75 -33.26 -66.04
CA CYS A 174 8.43 -34.13 -66.99
C CYS A 174 9.58 -33.37 -67.65
N ALA A 175 10.80 -33.92 -67.59
CA ALA A 175 11.98 -33.28 -68.17
C ALA A 175 11.85 -33.04 -69.68
N TYR A 176 11.17 -33.96 -70.40
CA TYR A 176 11.01 -33.94 -71.86
C TYR A 176 9.83 -33.06 -72.32
N CYS A 177 8.61 -33.34 -71.86
CA CYS A 177 7.40 -32.69 -72.38
C CYS A 177 6.80 -31.61 -71.48
N LYS A 178 7.42 -31.32 -70.32
CA LYS A 178 7.01 -30.27 -69.37
C LYS A 178 5.59 -30.39 -68.77
N LYS A 179 4.94 -31.55 -68.92
CA LYS A 179 3.69 -31.86 -68.20
C LYS A 179 3.94 -31.97 -66.70
N ILE A 180 2.95 -31.61 -65.89
CA ILE A 180 2.97 -31.75 -64.43
C ILE A 180 2.26 -33.05 -64.03
N ARG A 181 2.82 -33.80 -63.08
CA ARG A 181 2.15 -34.97 -62.50
C ARG A 181 1.32 -34.56 -61.28
N ASP A 182 0.07 -34.98 -61.23
CA ASP A 182 -0.83 -34.77 -60.09
C ASP A 182 -0.65 -35.83 -58.97
N ASP A 183 -1.33 -35.64 -57.83
CA ASP A 183 -1.30 -36.57 -56.70
C ASP A 183 -1.93 -37.94 -57.01
N LYS A 184 -2.71 -38.05 -58.09
CA LYS A 184 -3.32 -39.29 -58.58
C LYS A 184 -2.40 -40.05 -59.57
N GLY A 185 -1.29 -39.44 -59.97
CA GLY A 185 -0.30 -39.99 -60.89
C GLY A 185 -0.53 -39.66 -62.37
N TYR A 186 -1.52 -38.85 -62.74
CA TYR A 186 -1.79 -38.44 -64.12
C TYR A 186 -0.92 -37.25 -64.53
N TRP A 187 -0.64 -37.15 -65.83
CA TRP A 187 0.17 -36.07 -66.41
C TRP A 187 -0.71 -35.05 -67.13
N ASN A 188 -0.77 -33.85 -66.59
CA ASN A 188 -1.57 -32.74 -67.10
C ASN A 188 -0.70 -31.68 -67.78
N GLN A 189 -1.27 -30.92 -68.72
CA GLN A 189 -0.63 -29.72 -69.25
C GLN A 189 -0.45 -28.68 -68.15
N LEU A 190 0.61 -27.90 -68.24
CA LEU A 190 1.00 -26.90 -67.24
C LEU A 190 -0.15 -25.90 -66.99
N GLU A 191 -0.72 -25.37 -68.06
CA GLU A 191 -1.78 -24.36 -68.05
C GLU A 191 -3.06 -24.92 -67.41
N ALA A 192 -3.47 -26.11 -67.83
CA ALA A 192 -4.65 -26.79 -67.29
C ALA A 192 -4.50 -27.07 -65.78
N TYR A 193 -3.32 -27.56 -65.37
CA TYR A 193 -3.04 -27.85 -63.97
C TYR A 193 -3.06 -26.58 -63.11
N LEU A 194 -2.39 -25.51 -63.55
CA LEU A 194 -2.33 -24.23 -62.82
C LEU A 194 -3.70 -23.54 -62.75
N SER A 195 -4.48 -23.52 -63.83
CA SER A 195 -5.82 -22.92 -63.79
C SER A 195 -6.81 -23.69 -62.91
N GLU A 196 -6.63 -24.99 -62.71
CA GLU A 196 -7.46 -25.79 -61.80
C GLU A 196 -7.00 -25.66 -60.33
N HIS A 197 -5.70 -25.52 -60.09
CA HIS A 197 -5.11 -25.55 -58.73
C HIS A 197 -4.69 -24.17 -58.19
N SER A 198 -4.90 -23.09 -58.95
CA SER A 198 -4.59 -21.72 -58.53
C SER A 198 -5.54 -20.70 -59.16
N GLU A 199 -5.66 -19.52 -58.55
CA GLU A 199 -6.48 -18.42 -59.05
C GLU A 199 -5.79 -17.65 -60.21
N VAL A 200 -5.26 -18.37 -61.20
CA VAL A 200 -4.51 -17.79 -62.33
C VAL A 200 -5.24 -18.01 -63.65
N SER A 201 -5.42 -16.92 -64.39
CA SER A 201 -5.99 -16.91 -65.75
C SER A 201 -4.87 -16.70 -66.77
N PHE A 202 -4.79 -17.58 -67.77
CA PHE A 202 -3.81 -17.45 -68.85
C PHE A 202 -4.39 -16.71 -70.05
N THR A 203 -3.62 -15.76 -70.60
CA THR A 203 -3.88 -15.16 -71.90
C THR A 203 -2.82 -15.62 -72.89
N HIS A 204 -3.18 -15.72 -74.17
CA HIS A 204 -2.25 -16.14 -75.21
C HIS A 204 -1.63 -14.91 -75.86
N GLY A 205 -0.29 -14.80 -75.80
CA GLY A 205 0.48 -13.73 -76.41
C GLY A 205 1.77 -14.26 -77.03
N ILE A 206 2.30 -13.56 -78.02
CA ILE A 206 3.58 -13.87 -78.66
C ILE A 206 4.62 -12.85 -78.21
N CYS A 207 5.78 -13.31 -77.71
CA CYS A 207 6.88 -12.41 -77.38
C CYS A 207 7.57 -11.88 -78.66
N PRO A 208 8.27 -10.73 -78.58
CA PRO A 208 8.93 -10.12 -79.74
C PRO A 208 9.92 -11.05 -80.45
N ASP A 209 10.61 -11.91 -79.70
CA ASP A 209 11.59 -12.85 -80.26
C ASP A 209 10.91 -13.97 -81.06
N CYS A 210 9.80 -14.50 -80.56
CA CYS A 210 9.00 -15.48 -81.29
C CYS A 210 8.36 -14.87 -82.53
N ALA A 211 7.85 -13.64 -82.44
CA ALA A 211 7.30 -12.93 -83.60
C ALA A 211 8.35 -12.77 -84.72
N LYS A 212 9.58 -12.36 -84.38
CA LYS A 212 10.68 -12.24 -85.34
C LYS A 212 11.02 -13.55 -86.01
N ARG A 213 11.09 -14.65 -85.24
CA ARG A 213 11.40 -15.98 -85.77
C ARG A 213 10.32 -16.48 -86.73
N ILE A 214 9.05 -16.34 -86.34
CA ILE A 214 7.91 -16.70 -87.21
C ILE A 214 7.94 -15.86 -88.48
N GLN A 215 8.25 -14.57 -88.38
CA GLN A 215 8.36 -13.69 -89.54
C GLN A 215 9.48 -14.13 -90.49
N GLU A 216 10.61 -14.56 -89.94
CA GLU A 216 11.74 -15.07 -90.72
C GLU A 216 11.41 -16.41 -91.39
N GLU A 217 10.81 -17.36 -90.65
CA GLU A 217 10.34 -18.63 -91.20
C GLU A 217 9.32 -18.39 -92.33
N LEU A 218 8.35 -17.49 -92.14
CA LEU A 218 7.39 -17.13 -93.19
C LEU A 218 8.04 -16.53 -94.44
N ARG A 219 9.15 -15.79 -94.30
CA ARG A 219 9.89 -15.27 -95.46
C ARG A 219 10.50 -16.43 -96.26
N LEU A 220 11.16 -17.36 -95.58
CA LEU A 220 11.78 -18.52 -96.22
C LEU A 220 10.76 -19.40 -96.95
N PHE A 221 9.57 -19.61 -96.36
CA PHE A 221 8.50 -20.35 -97.02
C PHE A 221 7.97 -19.63 -98.28
N LYS A 222 7.74 -18.32 -98.21
CA LYS A 222 7.26 -17.54 -99.38
C LYS A 222 8.28 -17.51 -100.52
N GLU A 223 9.57 -17.44 -100.19
CA GLU A 223 10.63 -17.49 -101.19
C GLU A 223 10.64 -18.85 -101.90
N GLY A 224 10.50 -19.95 -101.15
CA GLY A 224 10.38 -21.30 -101.72
C GLY A 224 9.14 -21.49 -102.62
N GLU A 225 8.00 -20.93 -102.23
CA GLU A 225 6.74 -21.00 -103.00
C GLU A 225 6.85 -20.21 -104.31
N SER A 226 7.47 -19.02 -104.27
CA SER A 226 7.72 -18.21 -105.48
C SER A 226 8.69 -18.85 -106.49
N VAL A 227 9.55 -19.76 -106.03
CA VAL A 227 10.46 -20.54 -106.89
C VAL A 227 9.73 -21.74 -107.49
N ALA A 228 8.86 -22.40 -106.72
CA ALA A 228 8.03 -23.50 -107.20
C ALA A 228 7.00 -23.06 -108.26
N ASP A 229 6.35 -21.91 -108.07
CA ASP A 229 5.40 -21.35 -109.04
C ASP A 229 6.07 -20.98 -110.36
N LYS A 230 7.27 -20.38 -110.32
CA LYS A 230 8.05 -20.05 -111.52
C LYS A 230 8.51 -21.27 -112.30
N ALA A 231 8.76 -22.39 -111.63
CA ALA A 231 9.12 -23.66 -112.27
C ALA A 231 7.92 -24.38 -112.91
N THR A 232 6.69 -24.04 -112.53
CA THR A 232 5.46 -24.67 -113.05
C THR A 232 4.84 -23.91 -114.23
N THR A 233 5.17 -22.61 -114.38
CA THR A 233 4.70 -21.75 -115.50
C THR A 233 5.69 -21.65 -116.68
N ALA A 234 6.74 -22.45 -116.70
CA ALA A 234 7.72 -22.55 -117.80
C ALA A 234 7.62 -23.93 -118.48
#